data_AF-A0A420N967-F1
#
_entry.id   AF-A0A420N967-F1
#
_cell.length_a   1.000
_cell.length_b   1.000
_cell.length_c   1.000
_cell.angle_alpha   90.00
_cell.angle_beta   90.00
_cell.angle_gamma   90.00
#
_symmetry.space_group_name_H-M   'P 1'
#
loop_
_entity.id
_entity.type
_entity.pdbx_description
1 polymer ?
#
loop_
_entity_poly.entity_id
_entity_poly.type
_entity_poly.pdbx_seq_one_letter_code
_entity_poly.pdbx_strand_id
1 'polypeptide(L)'
;MRFTALLSVAVPAVAELLRPNGISLSLNGTNYFLSSSIQETLPTNLIPSTIATNSLAFVPVTIVGNNAAQDDLPKLFSSWAQKDDVWQPAFSELVVLLKSPGCKSTTTNFIAGIRSVVSCWGKAPEIPSGPYFLDPYRGSLHQVYRLYDDFSGSFLESILQSPDGTFQTLPAHAPGSSSLTIGVPSRLYFTRTKDKPLAGVRVGVKDLYDLKGVKSSRGNRAWYNLYPAANKTAPAIQNLIDAGAVIVGTQKLSQFANGENPTADWVSYLAPFNPRGDGYQGPSSSSSGAGASIASYPWLDLAVGSDTGGSIRGPAGVSGVFGNRPTHGLVSLDHVMPLSPKMDTAGFLTRDPEIWGAAQAAMYKENYTTFSEKKTQYPRTIYTAGFPGNDTTQGAILHQFANDLADLLATNITEYDISQHWASTGPKSVRDTPLTEFLNLTYAALITKEQIALVKEPFFRDYAAAHDGRLPYVDPAPSVRWAWGESQPDSILDDAIRNKTVFMNWFNQKVLPKDKDPHRCSSSILLHSESTGSFGRRDVYRDPPTVPFGWTLSRISIFSEAPDSVYPIGEVPYSSDITNHEESLPVTVDIMVAKGCDGLIPRLAQELVGQGILKIPKTGGSILGGEVLF
;
A
#
# COMPACT_ATOMS: atom_id res chain seq x y z
N MET A 1 -14.93 -65.53 -32.67
CA MET A 1 -15.41 -65.01 -31.36
C MET A 1 -14.31 -65.33 -30.35
N ARG A 2 -13.34 -64.46 -30.03
CA ARG A 2 -13.40 -63.20 -29.26
C ARG A 2 -14.36 -63.28 -28.08
N PHE A 3 -13.82 -63.37 -26.86
CA PHE A 3 -13.86 -62.32 -25.83
C PHE A 3 -13.03 -62.79 -24.61
N THR A 4 -11.81 -62.27 -24.48
CA THR A 4 -11.09 -62.25 -23.19
C THR A 4 -11.21 -60.82 -22.70
N ALA A 5 -12.12 -60.59 -21.76
CA ALA A 5 -12.28 -59.31 -21.10
C ALA A 5 -11.13 -59.11 -20.11
N LEU A 6 -10.21 -58.19 -20.42
CA LEU A 6 -9.36 -57.59 -19.40
C LEU A 6 -10.22 -56.62 -18.60
N LEU A 7 -10.56 -56.98 -17.37
CA LEU A 7 -10.96 -56.00 -16.36
C LEU A 7 -9.71 -55.18 -16.00
N SER A 8 -9.55 -54.02 -16.62
CA SER A 8 -8.71 -52.96 -16.06
C SER A 8 -9.48 -52.35 -14.89
N VAL A 9 -9.12 -52.73 -13.67
CA VAL A 9 -9.56 -52.01 -12.47
C VAL A 9 -8.88 -50.63 -12.53
N ALA A 10 -9.60 -49.64 -13.05
CA ALA A 10 -9.21 -48.25 -12.92
C ALA A 10 -9.35 -47.86 -11.45
N VAL A 11 -8.24 -47.94 -10.70
CA VAL A 11 -8.15 -47.20 -9.45
C VAL A 11 -8.21 -45.72 -9.84
N PRO A 12 -9.20 -44.93 -9.38
CA PRO A 12 -9.11 -43.49 -9.53
C PRO A 12 -7.90 -43.08 -8.69
N ALA A 13 -6.80 -42.72 -9.34
CA ALA A 13 -5.55 -42.48 -8.66
C ALA A 13 -5.71 -41.21 -7.82
N VAL A 14 -5.99 -41.39 -6.53
CA VAL A 14 -6.02 -40.31 -5.52
C VAL A 14 -4.75 -39.44 -5.59
N ALA A 15 -3.65 -39.99 -6.10
CA ALA A 15 -2.41 -39.27 -6.40
C ALA A 15 -2.55 -38.13 -7.42
N GLU A 16 -3.46 -38.20 -8.40
CA GLU A 16 -3.69 -37.12 -9.39
C GLU A 16 -4.36 -35.88 -8.77
N LEU A 17 -5.00 -36.05 -7.61
CA LEU A 17 -5.61 -34.98 -6.82
C LEU A 17 -4.62 -34.27 -5.89
N LEU A 18 -3.43 -34.87 -5.65
CA LEU A 18 -2.40 -34.23 -4.85
C LEU A 18 -1.78 -33.07 -5.64
N ARG A 19 -1.70 -31.90 -5.00
CA ARG A 19 -1.01 -30.72 -5.51
C ARG A 19 0.05 -30.31 -4.48
N PRO A 20 1.35 -30.32 -4.82
CA PRO A 20 2.37 -29.82 -3.91
C PRO A 20 2.20 -28.31 -3.74
N ASN A 21 2.13 -27.87 -2.49
CA ASN A 21 1.89 -26.46 -2.12
C ASN A 21 3.18 -25.75 -1.67
N GLY A 22 4.36 -26.28 -2.00
CA GLY A 22 5.64 -25.72 -1.59
C GLY A 22 6.16 -26.28 -0.27
N ILE A 23 7.32 -25.77 0.16
CA ILE A 23 8.07 -26.27 1.32
C ILE A 23 8.65 -25.10 2.12
N SER A 24 8.54 -25.14 3.45
CA SER A 24 9.23 -24.20 4.33
C SER A 24 10.58 -24.75 4.78
N LEU A 25 11.62 -23.92 4.74
CA LEU A 25 12.98 -24.26 5.15
C LEU A 25 13.55 -23.17 6.07
N SER A 26 14.58 -23.50 6.85
CA SER A 26 15.35 -22.51 7.61
C SER A 26 16.82 -22.56 7.18
N LEU A 27 17.42 -21.40 6.97
CA LEU A 27 18.83 -21.24 6.61
C LEU A 27 19.44 -20.15 7.50
N ASN A 28 20.38 -20.54 8.37
CA ASN A 28 21.02 -19.67 9.37
C ASN A 28 20.01 -18.85 10.21
N GLY A 29 18.94 -19.49 10.67
CA GLY A 29 17.90 -18.85 11.50
C GLY A 29 16.91 -17.98 10.74
N THR A 30 17.07 -17.80 9.42
CA THR A 30 16.06 -17.14 8.58
C THR A 30 15.14 -18.19 7.94
N ASN A 31 13.83 -17.96 8.05
CA ASN A 31 12.82 -18.84 7.48
C ASN A 31 12.51 -18.45 6.03
N TYR A 32 12.41 -19.46 5.17
CA TYR A 32 12.11 -19.34 3.74
C TYR A 32 10.96 -20.25 3.35
N PHE A 33 10.28 -19.88 2.28
CA PHE A 33 9.33 -20.71 1.56
C PHE A 33 9.77 -20.88 0.12
N LEU A 34 9.68 -22.11 -0.36
CA LEU A 34 9.99 -22.52 -1.73
C LEU A 34 8.65 -22.82 -2.41
N SER A 35 8.38 -22.08 -3.48
CA SER A 35 7.21 -22.37 -4.32
C SER A 35 7.33 -23.75 -4.97
N SER A 36 6.21 -24.44 -5.14
CA SER A 36 6.18 -25.69 -5.91
C SER A 36 6.43 -25.48 -7.40
N SER A 37 6.32 -24.25 -7.90
CA SER A 37 6.71 -23.90 -9.26
C SER A 37 8.22 -24.03 -9.46
N ILE A 38 8.61 -24.78 -10.49
CA ILE A 38 10.00 -24.89 -10.92
C ILE A 38 10.31 -23.69 -11.82
N GLN A 39 11.29 -22.88 -11.44
CA GLN A 39 11.78 -21.77 -12.24
C GLN A 39 12.50 -22.27 -13.48
N GLU A 40 13.44 -23.20 -13.28
CA GLU A 40 14.27 -23.80 -14.33
C GLU A 40 14.85 -25.13 -13.87
N THR A 41 15.44 -25.89 -14.80
CA THR A 41 16.20 -27.12 -14.48
C THR A 41 17.65 -26.99 -14.89
N LEU A 42 18.55 -27.00 -13.90
CA LEU A 42 19.99 -26.98 -14.12
C LEU A 42 20.49 -28.34 -14.60
N PRO A 43 21.37 -28.38 -15.61
CA PRO A 43 22.10 -29.59 -15.96
C PRO A 43 22.87 -30.15 -14.76
N THR A 44 22.73 -31.45 -14.50
CA THR A 44 23.32 -32.11 -13.32
C THR A 44 24.85 -32.04 -13.29
N ASN A 45 25.51 -31.93 -14.45
CA ASN A 45 26.96 -31.75 -14.54
C ASN A 45 27.45 -30.38 -14.04
N LEU A 46 26.55 -29.41 -13.81
CA LEU A 46 26.86 -28.13 -13.17
C LEU A 46 26.80 -28.21 -11.65
N ILE A 47 26.34 -29.32 -11.10
CA ILE A 47 26.15 -29.54 -9.67
C ILE A 47 27.35 -30.36 -9.16
N PRO A 48 28.24 -29.76 -8.36
CA PRO A 48 29.41 -30.46 -7.83
C PRO A 48 29.00 -31.68 -7.00
N SER A 49 29.68 -32.81 -7.18
CA SER A 49 29.43 -34.03 -6.39
C SER A 49 29.60 -33.80 -4.89
N THR A 50 30.48 -32.88 -4.48
CA THR A 50 30.68 -32.49 -3.07
C THR A 50 29.46 -31.82 -2.42
N ILE A 51 28.53 -31.31 -3.23
CA ILE A 51 27.29 -30.67 -2.78
C ILE A 51 26.12 -31.68 -2.77
N ALA A 52 26.16 -32.68 -3.65
CA ALA A 52 25.15 -33.73 -3.77
C ALA A 52 25.25 -34.84 -2.70
N THR A 53 26.24 -34.79 -1.80
CA THR A 53 26.58 -35.92 -0.90
C THR A 53 25.92 -35.90 0.47
N ASN A 54 25.16 -34.85 0.84
CA ASN A 54 24.42 -34.83 2.09
C ASN A 54 22.92 -35.06 1.86
N SER A 55 22.27 -35.71 2.82
CA SER A 55 20.84 -36.02 2.90
C SER A 55 19.89 -34.81 2.91
N LEU A 56 20.34 -33.63 2.46
CA LEU A 56 19.56 -32.41 2.36
C LEU A 56 18.74 -32.41 1.07
N ALA A 57 17.44 -32.14 1.18
CA ALA A 57 16.54 -32.11 0.03
C ALA A 57 16.81 -30.93 -0.93
N PHE A 58 17.38 -29.83 -0.43
CA PHE A 58 17.64 -28.61 -1.20
C PHE A 58 18.94 -27.93 -0.78
N VAL A 59 19.61 -27.26 -1.72
CA VAL A 59 20.87 -26.54 -1.52
C VAL A 59 20.69 -25.07 -1.89
N PRO A 60 21.16 -24.11 -1.08
CA PRO A 60 21.14 -22.70 -1.44
C PRO A 60 22.12 -22.42 -2.59
N VAL A 61 21.65 -21.75 -3.63
CA VAL A 61 22.43 -21.40 -4.81
C VAL A 61 22.18 -19.97 -5.22
N THR A 62 23.22 -19.29 -5.69
CA THR A 62 23.12 -17.99 -6.32
C THR A 62 23.23 -18.14 -7.83
N ILE A 63 22.24 -17.62 -8.56
CA ILE A 63 22.33 -17.46 -10.01
C ILE A 63 22.78 -16.04 -10.31
N VAL A 64 23.76 -15.89 -11.20
CA VAL A 64 24.23 -14.58 -11.67
C VAL A 64 24.12 -14.53 -13.19
N GLY A 65 23.17 -13.73 -13.67
CA GLY A 65 22.99 -13.41 -15.08
C GLY A 65 23.85 -12.23 -15.57
N ASN A 66 23.57 -11.78 -16.80
CA ASN A 66 24.11 -10.55 -17.41
C ASN A 66 25.59 -10.54 -17.77
N ASN A 67 26.19 -11.69 -18.10
CA ASN A 67 27.60 -11.78 -18.54
C ASN A 67 28.60 -11.18 -17.51
N ALA A 68 28.22 -11.14 -16.22
CA ALA A 68 29.06 -10.60 -15.16
C ALA A 68 30.38 -11.37 -15.07
N ALA A 69 31.51 -10.66 -14.96
CA ALA A 69 32.81 -11.29 -14.84
C ALA A 69 32.95 -11.98 -13.47
N GLN A 70 33.57 -13.15 -13.47
CA GLN A 70 33.77 -13.95 -12.25
C GLN A 70 34.54 -13.18 -11.15
N ASP A 71 35.47 -12.30 -11.53
CA ASP A 71 36.27 -11.50 -10.60
C ASP A 71 35.47 -10.39 -9.89
N ASP A 72 34.29 -10.02 -10.42
CA ASP A 72 33.42 -8.99 -9.84
C ASP A 72 32.47 -9.53 -8.77
N LEU A 73 32.38 -10.85 -8.59
CA LEU A 73 31.46 -11.50 -7.66
C LEU A 73 31.55 -10.99 -6.21
N PRO A 74 32.73 -10.76 -5.60
CA PRO A 74 32.81 -10.19 -4.26
C PRO A 74 32.12 -8.83 -4.13
N LYS A 75 32.33 -7.94 -5.11
CA LYS A 75 31.70 -6.62 -5.14
C LYS A 75 30.20 -6.72 -5.35
N LEU A 76 29.78 -7.63 -6.24
CA LEU A 76 28.37 -7.89 -6.51
C LEU A 76 27.64 -8.37 -5.26
N PHE A 77 28.18 -9.37 -4.56
CA PHE A 77 27.58 -9.92 -3.34
C PHE A 77 27.55 -8.91 -2.20
N SER A 78 28.59 -8.07 -2.07
CA SER A 78 28.57 -6.96 -1.12
C SER A 78 27.44 -5.97 -1.42
N SER A 79 27.21 -5.66 -2.70
CA SER A 79 26.08 -4.79 -3.11
C SER A 79 24.72 -5.45 -2.87
N TRP A 80 24.60 -6.75 -3.12
CA TRP A 80 23.35 -7.50 -2.92
C TRP A 80 22.96 -7.57 -1.45
N ALA A 81 23.92 -7.84 -0.55
CA ALA A 81 23.70 -7.85 0.89
C ALA A 81 23.13 -6.54 1.46
N GLN A 82 23.36 -5.41 0.77
CA GLN A 82 22.84 -4.10 1.17
C GLN A 82 21.45 -3.80 0.59
N LYS A 83 21.12 -4.38 -0.57
CA LYS A 83 19.91 -4.05 -1.33
C LYS A 83 18.80 -5.08 -1.19
N ASP A 84 19.15 -6.33 -0.91
CA ASP A 84 18.23 -7.45 -0.84
C ASP A 84 18.26 -8.06 0.54
N ASP A 85 17.09 -8.13 1.14
CA ASP A 85 16.83 -8.68 2.46
C ASP A 85 16.49 -10.19 2.41
N VAL A 86 16.51 -10.81 1.23
CA VAL A 86 16.26 -12.25 1.04
C VAL A 86 17.56 -13.01 0.82
N TRP A 87 18.48 -12.45 0.04
CA TRP A 87 19.81 -13.00 -0.16
C TRP A 87 20.65 -12.84 1.11
N GLN A 88 21.36 -13.90 1.48
CA GLN A 88 22.33 -13.92 2.58
C GLN A 88 23.60 -14.66 2.14
N PRO A 89 24.74 -14.45 2.81
CA PRO A 89 26.02 -15.08 2.44
C PRO A 89 25.96 -16.59 2.20
N ALA A 90 25.12 -17.34 2.92
CA ALA A 90 24.98 -18.78 2.70
C ALA A 90 24.54 -19.17 1.28
N PHE A 91 23.88 -18.28 0.53
CA PHE A 91 23.56 -18.52 -0.89
C PHE A 91 24.78 -18.46 -1.81
N SER A 92 25.95 -18.02 -1.33
CA SER A 92 27.17 -18.01 -2.14
C SER A 92 27.95 -19.32 -2.10
N GLU A 93 27.45 -20.37 -1.44
CA GLU A 93 28.11 -21.69 -1.40
C GLU A 93 28.17 -22.33 -2.79
N LEU A 94 27.08 -22.24 -3.56
CA LEU A 94 27.06 -22.55 -4.98
C LEU A 94 26.70 -21.29 -5.78
N VAL A 95 27.52 -20.96 -6.78
CA VAL A 95 27.31 -19.82 -7.68
C VAL A 95 27.29 -20.32 -9.11
N VAL A 96 26.20 -20.05 -9.85
CA VAL A 96 26.09 -20.40 -11.26
C VAL A 96 26.13 -19.13 -12.10
N LEU A 97 27.19 -18.98 -12.88
CA LEU A 97 27.38 -17.87 -13.80
C LEU A 97 26.77 -18.22 -15.16
N LEU A 98 25.82 -17.40 -15.61
CA LEU A 98 25.15 -17.59 -16.90
C LEU A 98 25.87 -16.79 -17.98
N LYS A 99 26.26 -17.44 -19.08
CA LYS A 99 26.86 -16.80 -20.26
C LYS A 99 28.09 -15.91 -19.98
N SER A 100 28.75 -16.09 -18.83
CA SER A 100 29.91 -15.27 -18.43
C SER A 100 31.13 -15.50 -19.33
N PRO A 101 31.71 -14.45 -19.94
CA PRO A 101 32.94 -14.55 -20.73
C PRO A 101 34.10 -15.05 -19.87
N GLY A 102 34.89 -16.00 -20.39
CA GLY A 102 36.11 -16.49 -19.72
C GLY A 102 35.88 -17.22 -18.39
N CYS A 103 34.63 -17.54 -18.06
CA CYS A 103 34.26 -18.22 -16.82
C CYS A 103 34.98 -19.55 -16.67
N LYS A 104 35.55 -19.80 -15.48
CA LYS A 104 36.19 -21.06 -15.13
C LYS A 104 35.52 -21.63 -13.89
N SER A 105 35.09 -22.89 -13.97
CA SER A 105 34.60 -23.60 -12.80
C SER A 105 35.74 -23.77 -11.79
N THR A 106 35.58 -23.15 -10.62
CA THR A 106 36.61 -23.10 -9.58
C THR A 106 35.98 -23.19 -8.20
N THR A 107 36.82 -23.43 -7.21
CA THR A 107 36.46 -23.30 -5.80
C THR A 107 37.25 -22.14 -5.20
N THR A 108 36.56 -21.25 -4.52
CA THR A 108 37.13 -20.03 -3.94
C THR A 108 36.36 -19.64 -2.68
N ASN A 109 36.84 -18.65 -1.94
CA ASN A 109 36.15 -18.13 -0.77
C ASN A 109 35.85 -16.65 -1.01
N PHE A 110 34.67 -16.34 -1.58
CA PHE A 110 34.26 -14.95 -1.80
C PHE A 110 33.95 -14.24 -0.48
N ILE A 111 33.43 -15.00 0.49
CA ILE A 111 33.04 -14.53 1.81
C ILE A 111 33.80 -15.34 2.85
N ALA A 112 34.34 -14.66 3.86
CA ALA A 112 35.11 -15.29 4.91
C ALA A 112 34.30 -16.41 5.59
N GLY A 113 34.87 -17.61 5.67
CA GLY A 113 34.24 -18.78 6.29
C GLY A 113 33.29 -19.57 5.38
N ILE A 114 33.05 -19.13 4.14
CA ILE A 114 32.19 -19.85 3.18
C ILE A 114 33.03 -20.31 1.99
N ARG A 115 33.01 -21.62 1.73
CA ARG A 115 33.65 -22.23 0.57
C ARG A 115 32.67 -22.19 -0.60
N SER A 116 32.95 -21.34 -1.58
CA SER A 116 32.12 -21.13 -2.77
C SER A 116 32.60 -21.99 -3.94
N VAL A 117 31.66 -22.68 -4.60
CA VAL A 117 31.90 -23.36 -5.87
C VAL A 117 31.24 -22.57 -7.00
N VAL A 118 32.02 -22.26 -8.03
CA VAL A 118 31.54 -21.55 -9.22
C VAL A 118 31.32 -22.54 -10.35
N SER A 119 30.13 -22.54 -10.93
CA SER A 119 29.76 -23.31 -12.12
C SER A 119 29.41 -22.39 -13.28
N CYS A 120 29.89 -22.72 -14.47
CA CYS A 120 29.72 -21.88 -15.67
C CYS A 120 28.70 -22.50 -16.62
N TRP A 121 27.60 -21.79 -16.90
CA TRP A 121 26.57 -22.25 -17.84
C TRP A 121 26.50 -21.36 -19.07
N GLY A 122 27.30 -21.70 -20.09
CA GLY A 122 27.42 -20.90 -21.31
C GLY A 122 26.19 -20.91 -22.23
N LYS A 123 25.36 -21.97 -22.19
CA LYS A 123 24.14 -22.13 -23.01
C LYS A 123 22.85 -21.96 -22.19
N ALA A 124 22.91 -21.22 -21.08
CA ALA A 124 21.77 -21.06 -20.20
C ALA A 124 20.59 -20.30 -20.86
N PRO A 125 19.34 -20.60 -20.48
CA PRO A 125 18.22 -19.69 -20.72
C PRO A 125 18.40 -18.39 -19.92
N GLU A 126 17.49 -17.43 -20.11
CA GLU A 126 17.45 -16.26 -19.23
C GLU A 126 16.81 -16.63 -17.90
N ILE A 127 17.60 -16.56 -16.83
CA ILE A 127 17.15 -16.78 -15.46
C ILE A 127 17.49 -15.51 -14.69
N PRO A 128 16.54 -14.93 -13.94
CA PRO A 128 16.84 -13.75 -13.13
C PRO A 128 17.97 -14.03 -12.13
N SER A 129 18.86 -13.06 -11.95
CA SER A 129 19.89 -13.13 -10.91
C SER A 129 19.25 -13.19 -9.53
N GLY A 130 19.89 -13.86 -8.57
CA GLY A 130 19.44 -13.87 -7.18
C GLY A 130 19.62 -15.20 -6.46
N PRO A 131 19.11 -15.30 -5.22
CA PRO A 131 19.13 -16.52 -4.42
C PRO A 131 18.10 -17.51 -4.95
N TYR A 132 18.38 -18.81 -4.92
CA TYR A 132 17.46 -19.88 -5.23
C TYR A 132 17.74 -21.07 -4.34
N PHE A 133 16.78 -22.00 -4.23
CA PHE A 133 17.06 -23.34 -3.74
C PHE A 133 17.06 -24.33 -4.91
N LEU A 134 18.07 -25.20 -4.93
CA LEU A 134 18.26 -26.24 -5.94
C LEU A 134 17.97 -27.61 -5.34
N ASP A 135 17.11 -28.40 -5.98
CA ASP A 135 17.06 -29.86 -5.77
C ASP A 135 18.27 -30.47 -6.51
N PRO A 136 19.31 -30.96 -5.81
CA PRO A 136 20.53 -31.43 -6.46
C PRO A 136 20.34 -32.73 -7.24
N TYR A 137 19.26 -33.48 -6.99
CA TYR A 137 18.97 -34.74 -7.66
C TYR A 137 18.20 -34.53 -8.96
N ARG A 138 17.27 -33.58 -8.96
CA ARG A 138 16.45 -33.24 -10.14
C ARG A 138 17.02 -32.09 -10.97
N GLY A 139 17.91 -31.28 -10.38
CA GLY A 139 18.38 -30.03 -10.95
C GLY A 139 17.35 -28.90 -10.89
N SER A 140 16.19 -29.11 -10.25
CA SER A 140 15.09 -28.15 -10.23
C SER A 140 15.43 -26.94 -9.37
N LEU A 141 15.30 -25.75 -9.95
CA LEU A 141 15.56 -24.46 -9.31
C LEU A 141 14.24 -23.84 -8.84
N HIS A 142 14.18 -23.41 -7.59
CA HIS A 142 13.01 -22.82 -6.97
C HIS A 142 13.30 -21.40 -6.48
N GLN A 143 12.44 -20.45 -6.85
CA GLN A 143 12.47 -19.11 -6.29
C GLN A 143 12.19 -19.17 -4.78
N VAL A 144 12.80 -18.24 -4.05
CA VAL A 144 12.74 -18.18 -2.60
C VAL A 144 11.95 -16.98 -2.14
N TYR A 145 11.14 -17.20 -1.12
CA TYR A 145 10.42 -16.16 -0.40
C TYR A 145 10.95 -16.15 1.03
N ARG A 146 11.47 -15.02 1.50
CA ARG A 146 11.76 -14.87 2.94
C ARG A 146 10.44 -14.72 3.68
N LEU A 147 10.32 -15.43 4.80
CA LEU A 147 9.13 -15.40 5.64
C LEU A 147 9.32 -14.38 6.77
N TYR A 148 8.47 -13.35 6.78
CA TYR A 148 8.40 -12.32 7.80
C TYR A 148 7.15 -12.48 8.68
N ASP A 149 7.25 -12.05 9.92
CA ASP A 149 6.11 -11.97 10.85
C ASP A 149 5.36 -10.63 10.65
N ASP A 150 4.03 -10.68 10.50
CA ASP A 150 3.15 -9.50 10.48
C ASP A 150 2.83 -9.02 11.91
N PHE A 151 3.87 -8.65 12.67
CA PHE A 151 3.71 -8.27 14.08
C PHE A 151 2.71 -7.12 14.34
N SER A 152 2.48 -6.24 13.37
CA SER A 152 1.50 -5.14 13.44
C SER A 152 0.07 -5.61 13.15
N GLY A 153 -0.10 -6.84 12.64
CA GLY A 153 -1.35 -7.40 12.19
C GLY A 153 -1.97 -6.57 11.06
N SER A 154 -1.16 -6.05 10.13
CA SER A 154 -1.61 -5.16 9.05
C SER A 154 -2.21 -5.88 7.85
N PHE A 155 -1.93 -7.17 7.69
CA PHE A 155 -2.37 -7.96 6.54
C PHE A 155 -3.54 -8.88 6.90
N LEU A 156 -4.34 -9.24 5.88
CA LEU A 156 -5.33 -10.31 5.96
C LEU A 156 -4.83 -11.59 5.32
N GLU A 157 -4.18 -11.47 4.16
CA GLU A 157 -3.59 -12.61 3.46
C GLU A 157 -2.20 -12.24 2.94
N SER A 158 -1.25 -13.17 3.05
CA SER A 158 0.01 -13.10 2.30
C SER A 158 -0.21 -13.69 0.92
N ILE A 159 0.26 -12.98 -0.10
CA ILE A 159 -0.03 -13.28 -1.49
C ILE A 159 1.24 -13.68 -2.24
N LEU A 160 1.15 -14.77 -2.97
CA LEU A 160 2.14 -15.22 -3.94
C LEU A 160 1.58 -15.05 -5.35
N GLN A 161 2.37 -14.46 -6.23
CA GLN A 161 2.01 -14.32 -7.63
C GLN A 161 2.56 -15.49 -8.45
N SER A 162 1.68 -16.11 -9.22
CA SER A 162 2.02 -17.15 -10.19
C SER A 162 2.44 -16.53 -11.54
N PRO A 163 3.29 -17.20 -12.33
CA PRO A 163 3.71 -16.71 -13.65
C PRO A 163 2.57 -16.46 -14.65
N ASP A 164 1.42 -17.10 -14.48
CA ASP A 164 0.22 -16.93 -15.31
C ASP A 164 -0.64 -15.70 -14.91
N GLY A 165 -0.14 -14.90 -13.97
CA GLY A 165 -0.82 -13.70 -13.46
C GLY A 165 -1.94 -13.98 -12.46
N THR A 166 -2.10 -15.22 -11.99
CA THR A 166 -2.97 -15.55 -10.86
C THR A 166 -2.26 -15.35 -9.53
N PHE A 167 -3.04 -15.18 -8.47
CA PHE A 167 -2.54 -15.06 -7.11
C PHE A 167 -3.05 -16.23 -6.28
N GLN A 168 -2.23 -16.64 -5.32
CA GLN A 168 -2.59 -17.62 -4.29
C GLN A 168 -2.16 -17.13 -2.93
N THR A 169 -2.83 -17.60 -1.88
CA THR A 169 -2.40 -17.34 -0.51
C THR A 169 -1.14 -18.15 -0.19
N LEU A 170 -0.25 -17.59 0.61
CA LEU A 170 0.93 -18.30 1.10
C LEU A 170 0.48 -19.48 1.99
N PRO A 171 0.81 -20.74 1.63
CA PRO A 171 0.44 -21.91 2.42
C PRO A 171 1.52 -22.25 3.45
N ALA A 172 2.09 -21.25 4.11
CA ALA A 172 3.21 -21.40 5.04
C ALA A 172 3.11 -20.47 6.24
N HIS A 173 3.69 -20.92 7.35
CA HIS A 173 3.78 -20.18 8.60
C HIS A 173 5.22 -20.28 9.13
N ALA A 174 5.82 -19.14 9.49
CA ALA A 174 7.15 -19.12 10.08
C ALA A 174 7.10 -19.71 11.51
N PRO A 175 7.94 -20.69 11.86
CA PRO A 175 7.98 -21.21 13.23
C PRO A 175 8.22 -20.09 14.25
N GLY A 176 7.40 -20.05 15.31
CA GLY A 176 7.48 -19.05 16.37
C GLY A 176 6.82 -17.70 16.07
N SER A 177 6.26 -17.50 14.87
CA SER A 177 5.44 -16.33 14.55
C SER A 177 4.13 -16.37 15.37
N SER A 178 3.75 -15.22 15.95
CA SER A 178 2.50 -15.05 16.69
C SER A 178 1.36 -14.49 15.82
N SER A 179 1.66 -14.23 14.54
CA SER A 179 0.79 -13.51 13.62
C SER A 179 0.82 -14.14 12.22
N LEU A 180 0.23 -13.47 11.24
CA LEU A 180 0.29 -13.93 9.85
C LEU A 180 1.75 -13.86 9.35
N THR A 181 2.18 -14.88 8.61
CA THR A 181 3.48 -14.84 7.93
C THR A 181 3.34 -14.23 6.54
N ILE A 182 4.22 -13.28 6.19
CA ILE A 182 4.32 -12.68 4.85
C ILE A 182 5.54 -13.24 4.10
N GLY A 183 5.30 -13.85 2.95
CA GLY A 183 6.35 -14.31 2.05
C GLY A 183 6.75 -13.22 1.07
N VAL A 184 8.01 -12.77 1.10
CA VAL A 184 8.51 -11.75 0.16
C VAL A 184 9.62 -12.30 -0.73
N PRO A 185 9.55 -12.09 -2.06
CA PRO A 185 10.58 -12.56 -2.98
C PRO A 185 11.81 -11.66 -2.93
N SER A 186 12.96 -12.19 -3.37
CA SER A 186 14.18 -11.39 -3.56
C SER A 186 13.96 -10.28 -4.58
N ARG A 187 14.46 -9.09 -4.27
CA ARG A 187 14.48 -7.93 -5.18
C ARG A 187 15.38 -8.16 -6.39
N LEU A 188 16.35 -9.07 -6.25
CA LEU A 188 17.37 -9.35 -7.28
C LEU A 188 16.76 -10.02 -8.53
N TYR A 189 15.61 -10.67 -8.39
CA TYR A 189 14.88 -11.24 -9.51
C TYR A 189 14.35 -10.19 -10.49
N PHE A 190 14.35 -8.92 -10.10
CA PHE A 190 13.71 -7.84 -10.83
C PHE A 190 14.75 -6.82 -11.27
N THR A 191 14.75 -6.49 -12.57
CA THR A 191 15.57 -5.42 -13.13
C THR A 191 14.67 -4.27 -13.53
N ARG A 192 14.90 -3.08 -12.95
CA ARG A 192 14.18 -1.86 -13.35
C ARG A 192 14.55 -1.49 -14.78
N THR A 193 13.53 -1.26 -15.59
CA THR A 193 13.66 -0.75 -16.95
C THR A 193 12.72 0.43 -17.14
N LYS A 194 12.81 1.12 -18.28
CA LYS A 194 11.87 2.19 -18.62
C LYS A 194 10.41 1.70 -18.63
N ASP A 195 10.18 0.48 -19.12
CA ASP A 195 8.84 -0.11 -19.23
C ASP A 195 8.37 -0.76 -17.93
N LYS A 196 9.31 -1.13 -17.04
CA LYS A 196 9.03 -1.67 -15.70
C LYS A 196 9.66 -0.80 -14.61
N PRO A 197 9.17 0.44 -14.42
CA PRO A 197 9.75 1.37 -13.45
C PRO A 197 9.59 0.90 -12.00
N LEU A 198 8.60 0.04 -11.73
CA LEU A 198 8.32 -0.52 -10.41
C LEU A 198 8.89 -1.93 -10.20
N ALA A 199 9.76 -2.41 -11.10
CA ALA A 199 10.37 -3.73 -10.96
C ALA A 199 11.00 -3.90 -9.56
N GLY A 200 10.54 -4.92 -8.83
CA GLY A 200 11.01 -5.26 -7.49
C GLY A 200 10.47 -4.40 -6.35
N VAL A 201 9.58 -3.43 -6.63
CA VAL A 201 8.84 -2.68 -5.60
C VAL A 201 7.77 -3.59 -5.01
N ARG A 202 7.82 -3.82 -3.71
CA ARG A 202 6.88 -4.67 -2.97
C ARG A 202 5.68 -3.85 -2.51
N VAL A 203 4.49 -4.34 -2.82
CA VAL A 203 3.24 -3.61 -2.68
C VAL A 203 2.23 -4.40 -1.84
N GLY A 204 1.72 -3.75 -0.80
CA GLY A 204 0.52 -4.19 -0.08
C GLY A 204 -0.72 -3.57 -0.70
N VAL A 205 -1.82 -4.30 -0.76
CA VAL A 205 -3.06 -3.85 -1.40
C VAL A 205 -4.21 -3.92 -0.42
N LYS A 206 -4.88 -2.80 -0.14
CA LYS A 206 -6.08 -2.77 0.71
C LYS A 206 -7.10 -3.81 0.26
N ASP A 207 -7.69 -4.54 1.19
CA ASP A 207 -8.61 -5.66 0.92
C ASP A 207 -10.02 -5.21 0.48
N LEU A 208 -10.05 -4.38 -0.56
CA LEU A 208 -11.23 -4.00 -1.35
C LEU A 208 -10.94 -3.93 -2.86
N TYR A 209 -9.70 -4.18 -3.27
CA TYR A 209 -9.32 -4.37 -4.67
C TYR A 209 -9.30 -5.86 -4.96
N ASP A 210 -10.02 -6.30 -6.00
CA ASP A 210 -9.96 -7.70 -6.40
C ASP A 210 -8.58 -8.06 -6.94
N LEU A 211 -8.10 -9.24 -6.54
CA LEU A 211 -6.91 -9.90 -7.09
C LEU A 211 -7.34 -11.26 -7.65
N LYS A 212 -7.01 -11.54 -8.91
CA LYS A 212 -7.42 -12.78 -9.58
C LYS A 212 -6.91 -14.02 -8.82
N GLY A 213 -7.83 -14.86 -8.36
CA GLY A 213 -7.53 -16.09 -7.60
C GLY A 213 -7.60 -15.95 -6.08
N VAL A 214 -7.85 -14.74 -5.58
CA VAL A 214 -7.83 -14.41 -4.14
C VAL A 214 -9.22 -13.99 -3.66
N LYS A 215 -9.59 -14.39 -2.44
CA LYS A 215 -10.83 -13.93 -1.79
C LYS A 215 -10.58 -12.59 -1.13
N SER A 216 -11.61 -11.75 -1.07
CA SER A 216 -11.54 -10.48 -0.37
C SER A 216 -12.58 -10.44 0.74
N SER A 217 -12.20 -9.98 1.93
CA SER A 217 -13.10 -9.92 3.09
C SER A 217 -13.91 -8.63 3.13
N ARG A 218 -13.39 -7.54 2.56
CA ARG A 218 -13.98 -6.20 2.67
C ARG A 218 -14.20 -5.76 4.13
N GLY A 219 -13.43 -6.33 5.06
CA GLY A 219 -13.56 -6.13 6.50
C GLY A 219 -14.76 -6.86 7.13
N ASN A 220 -15.36 -7.85 6.44
CA ASN A 220 -16.51 -8.61 6.94
C ASN A 220 -16.34 -10.13 6.77
N ARG A 221 -16.49 -10.88 7.86
CA ARG A 221 -16.32 -12.35 7.86
C ARG A 221 -17.40 -13.08 7.07
N ALA A 222 -18.64 -12.58 7.08
CA ALA A 222 -19.73 -13.18 6.33
C ALA A 222 -19.54 -12.97 4.83
N TRP A 223 -19.08 -11.78 4.41
CA TRP A 223 -18.67 -11.50 3.03
C TRP A 223 -17.56 -12.45 2.58
N TYR A 224 -16.49 -12.55 3.37
CA TYR A 224 -15.36 -13.44 3.07
C TYR A 224 -15.83 -14.88 2.85
N ASN A 225 -16.75 -15.39 3.68
CA ASN A 225 -17.23 -16.78 3.56
C ASN A 225 -18.23 -16.99 2.41
N LEU A 226 -19.02 -15.97 2.08
CA LEU A 226 -20.06 -16.04 1.06
C LEU A 226 -19.48 -16.04 -0.36
N TYR A 227 -18.59 -15.08 -0.67
CA TYR A 227 -18.14 -14.85 -2.03
C TYR A 227 -16.91 -15.71 -2.40
N PRO A 228 -16.82 -16.23 -3.64
CA PRO A 228 -15.66 -16.97 -4.10
C PRO A 228 -14.47 -16.04 -4.36
N ALA A 229 -13.32 -16.63 -4.70
CA ALA A 229 -12.15 -15.88 -5.15
C ALA A 229 -12.47 -15.06 -6.41
N ALA A 230 -11.88 -13.87 -6.52
CA ALA A 230 -12.11 -12.99 -7.66
C ALA A 230 -11.55 -13.59 -8.95
N ASN A 231 -12.24 -13.36 -10.07
CA ASN A 231 -11.85 -13.87 -11.38
C ASN A 231 -10.93 -12.91 -12.17
N LYS A 232 -10.80 -11.67 -11.69
CA LYS A 232 -10.05 -10.59 -12.33
C LYS A 232 -9.31 -9.79 -11.27
N THR A 233 -8.21 -9.18 -11.70
CA THR A 233 -7.48 -8.19 -10.91
C THR A 233 -8.01 -6.80 -11.26
N ALA A 234 -8.23 -5.95 -10.25
CA ALA A 234 -8.70 -4.58 -10.45
C ALA A 234 -7.73 -3.79 -11.37
N PRO A 235 -8.22 -3.01 -12.35
CA PRO A 235 -7.36 -2.32 -13.31
C PRO A 235 -6.31 -1.41 -12.67
N ALA A 236 -6.64 -0.73 -11.58
CA ALA A 236 -5.70 0.09 -10.82
C ALA A 236 -4.49 -0.72 -10.32
N ILE A 237 -4.71 -1.96 -9.87
CA ILE A 237 -3.64 -2.85 -9.41
C ILE A 237 -2.92 -3.50 -10.59
N GLN A 238 -3.65 -3.88 -11.65
CA GLN A 238 -3.06 -4.45 -12.87
C GLN A 238 -2.04 -3.48 -13.50
N ASN A 239 -2.35 -2.17 -13.51
CA ASN A 239 -1.43 -1.16 -14.02
C ASN A 239 -0.07 -1.14 -13.27
N LEU A 240 -0.07 -1.40 -11.95
CA LEU A 240 1.16 -1.50 -11.16
C LEU A 240 1.94 -2.79 -11.48
N ILE A 241 1.22 -3.92 -11.60
CA ILE A 241 1.81 -5.22 -11.95
C ILE A 241 2.48 -5.15 -13.33
N ASP A 242 1.81 -4.54 -14.30
CA ASP A 242 2.33 -4.34 -15.66
C ASP A 242 3.62 -3.51 -15.63
N ALA A 243 3.72 -2.54 -14.72
CA ALA A 243 4.92 -1.74 -14.46
C ALA A 243 6.00 -2.47 -13.62
N GLY A 244 5.79 -3.74 -13.28
CA GLY A 244 6.75 -4.61 -12.59
C GLY A 244 6.62 -4.67 -11.07
N ALA A 245 5.59 -4.07 -10.48
CA ALA A 245 5.37 -4.13 -9.04
C ALA A 245 5.03 -5.56 -8.57
N VAL A 246 5.40 -5.89 -7.34
CA VAL A 246 5.24 -7.22 -6.73
C VAL A 246 4.22 -7.13 -5.60
N ILE A 247 3.06 -7.76 -5.78
CA ILE A 247 2.04 -7.80 -4.72
C ILE A 247 2.42 -8.87 -3.69
N VAL A 248 2.51 -8.48 -2.41
CA VAL A 248 2.97 -9.38 -1.32
C VAL A 248 1.88 -9.74 -0.31
N GLY A 249 0.77 -8.99 -0.31
CA GLY A 249 -0.33 -9.24 0.63
C GLY A 249 -1.53 -8.32 0.46
N THR A 250 -2.69 -8.78 0.93
CA THR A 250 -3.87 -7.95 1.11
C THR A 250 -3.86 -7.33 2.51
N GLN A 251 -4.18 -6.04 2.61
CA GLN A 251 -4.08 -5.26 3.84
C GLN A 251 -5.44 -5.01 4.46
N LYS A 252 -5.48 -5.02 5.79
CA LYS A 252 -6.69 -4.75 6.56
C LYS A 252 -7.26 -3.37 6.29
N LEU A 253 -8.58 -3.32 6.28
CA LEU A 253 -9.42 -2.15 6.21
C LEU A 253 -10.52 -2.25 7.25
N SER A 254 -11.05 -1.11 7.69
CA SER A 254 -12.31 -1.07 8.42
C SER A 254 -13.48 -1.47 7.52
N GLN A 255 -14.54 -1.98 8.13
CA GLN A 255 -15.58 -2.68 7.38
C GLN A 255 -16.24 -1.81 6.31
N PHE A 256 -16.27 -2.34 5.09
CA PHE A 256 -16.79 -1.67 3.90
C PHE A 256 -16.22 -0.25 3.67
N ALA A 257 -14.95 -0.04 4.05
CA ALA A 257 -14.25 1.24 3.99
C ALA A 257 -14.88 2.36 4.87
N ASN A 258 -15.69 2.02 5.88
CA ASN A 258 -16.28 2.99 6.79
C ASN A 258 -15.27 3.52 7.83
N GLY A 259 -15.51 4.71 8.37
CA GLY A 259 -14.68 5.23 9.46
C GLY A 259 -15.02 4.52 10.76
N GLU A 260 -14.05 3.79 11.33
CA GLU A 260 -14.20 2.99 12.55
C GLU A 260 -13.02 3.24 13.50
N ASN A 261 -13.28 3.18 14.79
CA ASN A 261 -12.27 3.31 15.84
C ASN A 261 -11.82 1.93 16.35
N PRO A 262 -10.52 1.72 16.59
CA PRO A 262 -10.00 0.49 17.20
C PRO A 262 -10.67 0.15 18.54
N THR A 263 -10.69 -1.15 18.86
CA THR A 263 -11.25 -1.79 20.08
C THR A 263 -12.77 -1.64 20.29
N ALA A 264 -13.39 -0.56 19.81
CA ALA A 264 -14.83 -0.31 19.96
C ALA A 264 -15.66 -0.75 18.74
N ASP A 265 -15.26 -0.35 17.53
CA ASP A 265 -16.08 -0.50 16.33
C ASP A 265 -15.70 -1.73 15.48
N TRP A 266 -14.44 -2.16 15.52
CA TRP A 266 -13.90 -3.25 14.72
C TRP A 266 -14.21 -4.62 15.37
N VAL A 267 -15.28 -5.26 14.93
CA VAL A 267 -15.76 -6.53 15.51
C VAL A 267 -15.41 -7.71 14.61
N SER A 268 -15.52 -7.56 13.29
CA SER A 268 -15.28 -8.66 12.35
C SER A 268 -13.82 -9.08 12.26
N TYR A 269 -12.92 -8.10 12.15
CA TYR A 269 -11.48 -8.27 12.18
C TYR A 269 -10.89 -7.23 13.13
N LEU A 270 -9.81 -7.53 13.83
CA LEU A 270 -9.17 -6.55 14.71
C LEU A 270 -8.34 -5.55 13.91
N ALA A 271 -8.46 -4.27 14.29
CA ALA A 271 -7.66 -3.19 13.75
C ALA A 271 -6.15 -3.46 13.92
N PRO A 272 -5.31 -3.08 12.93
CA PRO A 272 -3.87 -3.21 13.04
C PRO A 272 -3.30 -2.29 14.12
N PHE A 273 -2.08 -2.58 14.55
CA PHE A 273 -1.31 -1.75 15.47
C PHE A 273 -0.47 -0.76 14.67
N ASN A 274 -0.59 0.52 14.98
CA ASN A 274 0.30 1.53 14.43
C ASN A 274 1.59 1.52 15.27
N PRO A 275 2.78 1.33 14.67
CA PRO A 275 4.02 1.28 15.43
C PRO A 275 4.40 2.62 16.06
N ARG A 276 3.76 3.73 15.66
CA ARG A 276 4.09 5.08 16.14
C ARG A 276 3.73 5.30 17.60
N GLY A 277 4.45 6.23 18.25
CA GLY A 277 4.29 6.51 19.66
C GLY A 277 4.73 5.32 20.49
N ASP A 278 3.89 4.88 21.41
CA ASP A 278 4.12 3.69 22.24
C ASP A 278 3.59 2.39 21.60
N GLY A 279 3.22 2.44 20.33
CA GLY A 279 2.63 1.31 19.60
C GLY A 279 1.13 1.09 19.85
N TYR A 280 0.50 1.91 20.69
CA TYR A 280 -0.94 1.89 20.96
C TYR A 280 -1.68 3.08 20.32
N GLN A 281 -1.02 3.85 19.46
CA GLN A 281 -1.66 4.83 18.58
C GLN A 281 -2.65 4.11 17.64
N GLY A 282 -3.82 4.69 17.48
CA GLY A 282 -4.81 4.23 16.51
C GLY A 282 -4.27 4.39 15.08
N PRO A 283 -4.47 3.41 14.18
CA PRO A 283 -4.00 3.45 12.79
C PRO A 283 -4.86 4.34 11.89
N SER A 284 -5.87 5.03 12.44
CA SER A 284 -6.94 5.68 11.69
C SER A 284 -7.65 4.71 10.73
N SER A 285 -8.56 5.19 9.89
CA SER A 285 -9.41 4.38 9.02
C SER A 285 -9.69 5.09 7.68
N SER A 286 -9.98 4.40 6.58
CA SER A 286 -10.17 2.95 6.47
C SER A 286 -8.98 2.19 5.87
N SER A 287 -7.94 2.85 5.36
CA SER A 287 -6.72 2.16 4.87
C SER A 287 -5.74 1.88 6.01
N SER A 288 -6.25 1.35 7.13
CA SER A 288 -5.53 1.22 8.40
C SER A 288 -4.30 0.31 8.28
N GLY A 289 -4.45 -0.84 7.60
CA GLY A 289 -3.33 -1.76 7.38
C GLY A 289 -2.25 -1.17 6.47
N ALA A 290 -2.64 -0.29 5.53
CA ALA A 290 -1.70 0.38 4.65
C ALA A 290 -0.80 1.36 5.40
N GLY A 291 -1.37 2.22 6.26
CA GLY A 291 -0.59 3.17 7.07
C GLY A 291 0.33 2.46 8.06
N ALA A 292 -0.24 1.53 8.84
CA ALA A 292 0.50 0.76 9.83
C ALA A 292 1.65 -0.04 9.22
N SER A 293 1.41 -0.82 8.15
CA SER A 293 2.45 -1.64 7.52
C SER A 293 3.61 -0.83 6.94
N ILE A 294 3.35 0.32 6.32
CA ILE A 294 4.40 1.18 5.76
C ILE A 294 5.27 1.79 6.86
N ALA A 295 4.69 2.06 8.03
CA ALA A 295 5.44 2.48 9.21
C ALA A 295 6.13 1.32 9.96
N SER A 296 5.66 0.07 9.80
CA SER A 296 6.20 -1.10 10.51
C SER A 296 7.31 -1.83 9.76
N TYR A 297 7.17 -1.99 8.44
CA TYR A 297 7.96 -2.97 7.70
C TYR A 297 8.99 -2.34 6.76
N PRO A 298 10.31 -2.46 7.06
CA PRO A 298 11.33 -1.93 6.17
C PRO A 298 11.36 -2.64 4.81
N TRP A 299 10.90 -3.88 4.74
CA TRP A 299 10.83 -4.68 3.52
C TRP A 299 9.67 -4.31 2.59
N LEU A 300 8.72 -3.47 3.04
CA LEU A 300 7.57 -2.99 2.26
C LEU A 300 7.82 -1.56 1.76
N ASP A 301 7.56 -1.33 0.47
CA ASP A 301 7.89 -0.06 -0.19
C ASP A 301 6.67 0.84 -0.38
N LEU A 302 5.53 0.24 -0.70
CA LEU A 302 4.33 0.93 -1.14
C LEU A 302 3.08 0.18 -0.67
N ALA A 303 2.04 0.92 -0.33
CA ALA A 303 0.72 0.37 -0.07
C ALA A 303 -0.34 1.10 -0.90
N VAL A 304 -1.30 0.36 -1.44
CA VAL A 304 -2.45 0.91 -2.17
C VAL A 304 -3.63 1.02 -1.24
N GLY A 305 -4.13 2.22 -1.03
CA GLY A 305 -5.33 2.52 -0.24
C GLY A 305 -6.48 3.01 -1.11
N SER A 306 -7.60 3.37 -0.47
CA SER A 306 -8.67 4.13 -1.12
C SER A 306 -9.11 5.28 -0.24
N ASP A 307 -9.55 6.39 -0.85
CA ASP A 307 -9.95 7.59 -0.14
C ASP A 307 -11.28 8.16 -0.67
N THR A 308 -12.32 8.01 0.15
CA THR A 308 -13.66 8.62 -0.01
C THR A 308 -13.87 9.78 0.98
N GLY A 309 -13.20 9.69 2.13
CA GLY A 309 -13.52 10.40 3.38
C GLY A 309 -12.32 11.00 4.12
N GLY A 310 -11.09 10.77 3.64
CA GLY A 310 -9.83 10.83 4.39
C GLY A 310 -9.21 9.45 4.64
N SER A 311 -9.64 8.41 3.93
CA SER A 311 -9.24 7.03 4.21
C SER A 311 -7.80 6.66 3.81
N ILE A 312 -7.09 7.52 3.07
CA ILE A 312 -5.63 7.45 2.90
C ILE A 312 -4.96 8.50 3.78
N ARG A 313 -5.51 9.72 3.81
CA ARG A 313 -4.90 10.85 4.50
C ARG A 313 -4.84 10.64 6.02
N GLY A 314 -5.92 10.17 6.63
CA GLY A 314 -5.96 9.85 8.06
C GLY A 314 -4.91 8.81 8.47
N PRO A 315 -4.88 7.61 7.85
CA PRO A 315 -3.83 6.61 8.12
C PRO A 315 -2.41 7.11 7.84
N ALA A 316 -2.18 7.86 6.77
CA ALA A 316 -0.86 8.45 6.50
C ALA A 316 -0.46 9.48 7.57
N GLY A 317 -1.43 10.30 8.01
CA GLY A 317 -1.31 11.31 9.05
C GLY A 317 -0.80 10.74 10.36
N VAL A 318 -1.49 9.72 10.88
CA VAL A 318 -1.15 9.11 12.17
C VAL A 318 0.03 8.14 12.10
N SER A 319 0.33 7.58 10.93
CA SER A 319 1.52 6.74 10.72
C SER A 319 2.75 7.54 10.31
N GLY A 320 2.63 8.85 10.07
CA GLY A 320 3.76 9.72 9.71
C GLY A 320 4.46 9.26 8.43
N VAL A 321 3.68 9.02 7.38
CA VAL A 321 4.16 8.58 6.06
C VAL A 321 3.51 9.44 4.98
N PHE A 322 4.04 9.42 3.75
CA PHE A 322 3.37 10.07 2.64
C PHE A 322 2.07 9.34 2.31
N GLY A 323 1.03 10.10 1.96
CA GLY A 323 -0.25 9.55 1.52
C GLY A 323 -0.93 10.46 0.52
N ASN A 324 -1.67 9.92 -0.45
CA ASN A 324 -2.34 10.74 -1.46
C ASN A 324 -3.78 10.31 -1.74
N ARG A 325 -4.69 11.26 -1.66
CA ARG A 325 -5.96 11.24 -2.37
C ARG A 325 -5.74 11.94 -3.71
N PRO A 326 -5.71 11.22 -4.85
CA PRO A 326 -5.51 11.88 -6.14
C PRO A 326 -6.75 12.67 -6.57
N THR A 327 -6.63 13.36 -7.70
CA THR A 327 -7.77 13.84 -8.49
C THR A 327 -8.78 12.72 -8.68
N HIS A 328 -10.06 13.04 -8.49
CA HIS A 328 -11.13 12.07 -8.71
C HIS A 328 -11.19 11.64 -10.19
N GLY A 329 -11.32 10.34 -10.42
CA GLY A 329 -11.48 9.76 -11.76
C GLY A 329 -10.19 9.48 -12.55
N LEU A 330 -8.99 9.56 -11.94
CA LEU A 330 -7.73 9.28 -12.67
C LEU A 330 -7.57 7.82 -13.14
N VAL A 331 -8.21 6.87 -12.47
CA VAL A 331 -8.13 5.44 -12.81
C VAL A 331 -9.50 4.78 -12.63
N SER A 332 -9.79 3.75 -13.42
CA SER A 332 -10.98 2.93 -13.22
C SER A 332 -10.94 2.23 -11.86
N LEU A 333 -12.08 2.28 -11.17
CA LEU A 333 -12.35 1.54 -9.94
C LEU A 333 -13.24 0.32 -10.18
N ASP A 334 -13.27 -0.20 -11.41
CA ASP A 334 -13.87 -1.50 -11.67
C ASP A 334 -13.20 -2.58 -10.82
N HIS A 335 -13.98 -3.52 -10.30
CA HIS A 335 -13.50 -4.56 -9.37
C HIS A 335 -12.91 -4.01 -8.06
N VAL A 336 -13.38 -2.83 -7.65
CA VAL A 336 -13.12 -2.20 -6.36
C VAL A 336 -14.46 -2.00 -5.66
N MET A 337 -14.61 -2.36 -4.38
CA MET A 337 -15.91 -2.17 -3.71
C MET A 337 -16.12 -0.69 -3.44
N PRO A 338 -17.28 -0.15 -3.83
CA PRO A 338 -17.58 1.25 -3.64
C PRO A 338 -17.98 1.56 -2.19
N LEU A 339 -17.64 2.77 -1.76
CA LEU A 339 -18.32 3.46 -0.66
C LEU A 339 -19.21 4.57 -1.24
N SER A 340 -18.66 5.41 -2.11
CA SER A 340 -19.40 6.41 -2.87
C SER A 340 -18.65 6.71 -4.18
N PRO A 341 -19.09 6.17 -5.34
CA PRO A 341 -18.43 6.40 -6.62
C PRO A 341 -18.22 7.88 -6.99
N LYS A 342 -19.05 8.79 -6.43
CA LYS A 342 -18.90 10.25 -6.61
C LYS A 342 -17.69 10.85 -5.89
N MET A 343 -17.04 10.10 -5.00
CA MET A 343 -15.97 10.57 -4.13
C MET A 343 -14.77 9.61 -4.07
N ASP A 344 -14.98 8.32 -4.34
CA ASP A 344 -13.98 7.25 -4.24
C ASP A 344 -12.76 7.51 -5.14
N THR A 345 -11.58 7.33 -4.58
CA THR A 345 -10.29 7.41 -5.30
C THR A 345 -9.35 6.28 -4.87
N ALA A 346 -8.46 5.85 -5.77
CA ALA A 346 -7.37 4.93 -5.47
C ALA A 346 -6.06 5.69 -5.36
N GLY A 347 -5.30 5.49 -4.28
CA GLY A 347 -4.04 6.20 -4.06
C GLY A 347 -3.07 5.39 -3.22
N PHE A 348 -2.00 6.04 -2.77
CA PHE A 348 -0.85 5.36 -2.17
C PHE A 348 -0.54 5.85 -0.76
N LEU A 349 0.11 4.97 0.00
CA LEU A 349 0.89 5.30 1.18
C LEU A 349 2.32 4.77 1.00
N THR A 350 3.32 5.59 1.31
CA THR A 350 4.74 5.21 1.17
C THR A 350 5.66 6.10 2.00
N ARG A 351 6.91 5.68 2.14
CA ARG A 351 7.99 6.49 2.74
C ARG A 351 8.84 7.19 1.68
N ASP A 352 8.83 6.70 0.43
CA ASP A 352 9.77 7.12 -0.61
C ASP A 352 9.06 7.94 -1.70
N PRO A 353 9.38 9.24 -1.86
CA PRO A 353 8.75 10.11 -2.86
C PRO A 353 9.13 9.75 -4.30
N GLU A 354 10.23 9.04 -4.55
CA GLU A 354 10.59 8.53 -5.88
C GLU A 354 9.69 7.37 -6.28
N ILE A 355 9.50 6.40 -5.38
CA ILE A 355 8.56 5.28 -5.59
C ILE A 355 7.14 5.82 -5.73
N TRP A 356 6.77 6.83 -4.94
CA TRP A 356 5.47 7.47 -5.02
C TRP A 356 5.18 8.05 -6.41
N GLY A 357 6.10 8.87 -6.95
CA GLY A 357 5.94 9.47 -8.28
C GLY A 357 5.88 8.41 -9.39
N ALA A 358 6.73 7.39 -9.33
CA ALA A 358 6.71 6.28 -10.28
C ALA A 358 5.40 5.47 -10.20
N ALA A 359 4.86 5.25 -9.00
CA ALA A 359 3.62 4.52 -8.80
C ALA A 359 2.40 5.28 -9.32
N GLN A 360 2.33 6.60 -9.08
CA GLN A 360 1.28 7.44 -9.65
C GLN A 360 1.31 7.43 -11.18
N ALA A 361 2.48 7.60 -11.79
CA ALA A 361 2.63 7.54 -13.24
C ALA A 361 2.21 6.18 -13.81
N ALA A 362 2.55 5.08 -13.13
CA ALA A 362 2.18 3.73 -13.54
C ALA A 362 0.66 3.46 -13.43
N MET A 363 0.04 3.82 -12.30
CA MET A 363 -1.38 3.53 -12.06
C MET A 363 -2.32 4.39 -12.91
N TYR A 364 -2.03 5.68 -13.03
CA TYR A 364 -2.94 6.66 -13.65
C TYR A 364 -2.67 6.88 -15.15
N LYS A 365 -1.52 6.42 -15.65
CA LYS A 365 -1.14 6.42 -17.08
C LYS A 365 -1.38 7.77 -17.76
N GLU A 366 -2.08 7.79 -18.89
CA GLU A 366 -2.33 8.99 -19.70
C GLU A 366 -3.13 10.10 -19.00
N ASN A 367 -3.87 9.76 -17.94
CA ASN A 367 -4.63 10.76 -17.15
C ASN A 367 -3.73 11.54 -16.18
N TYR A 368 -2.46 11.16 -16.04
CA TYR A 368 -1.52 11.75 -15.10
C TYR A 368 -0.57 12.75 -15.74
N THR A 369 -0.56 13.96 -15.19
CA THR A 369 0.42 14.98 -15.57
C THR A 369 1.75 14.69 -14.88
N THR A 370 2.78 14.34 -15.65
CA THR A 370 4.14 14.10 -15.13
C THR A 370 4.98 15.37 -15.15
N PHE A 371 5.81 15.54 -14.12
CA PHE A 371 6.72 16.67 -13.99
C PHE A 371 8.16 16.19 -13.81
N SER A 372 9.11 16.94 -14.36
CA SER A 372 10.55 16.70 -14.25
C SER A 372 11.23 18.03 -13.93
N GLU A 373 12.41 18.04 -13.30
CA GLU A 373 13.13 19.28 -12.94
C GLU A 373 13.12 20.35 -14.04
N LYS A 374 13.42 19.97 -15.29
CA LYS A 374 13.48 20.90 -16.44
C LYS A 374 12.12 21.48 -16.87
N LYS A 375 11.02 20.90 -16.41
CA LYS A 375 9.64 21.18 -16.83
C LYS A 375 8.75 21.64 -15.67
N THR A 376 9.26 21.66 -14.44
CA THR A 376 8.46 22.05 -13.27
C THR A 376 8.63 23.54 -13.00
N GLN A 377 7.51 24.23 -12.86
CA GLN A 377 7.43 25.53 -12.19
C GLN A 377 6.46 25.37 -11.02
N TYR A 378 6.73 25.96 -9.87
CA TYR A 378 5.80 25.88 -8.75
C TYR A 378 4.87 27.10 -8.69
N PRO A 379 3.69 26.94 -8.06
CA PRO A 379 2.78 28.04 -7.78
C PRO A 379 3.45 29.19 -7.00
N ARG A 380 3.04 30.43 -7.31
CA ARG A 380 3.58 31.64 -6.68
C ARG A 380 2.70 32.17 -5.56
N THR A 381 1.89 31.32 -4.96
CA THR A 381 1.09 31.66 -3.77
C THR A 381 0.87 30.40 -2.96
N ILE A 382 1.11 30.49 -1.66
CA ILE A 382 0.79 29.45 -0.68
C ILE A 382 -0.35 29.96 0.19
N TYR A 383 -1.42 29.18 0.30
CA TYR A 383 -2.49 29.39 1.24
C TYR A 383 -2.31 28.48 2.46
N THR A 384 -2.52 28.97 3.67
CA THR A 384 -2.59 28.16 4.89
C THR A 384 -3.98 28.23 5.48
N ALA A 385 -4.57 27.09 5.82
CA ALA A 385 -5.92 27.01 6.38
C ALA A 385 -5.94 26.17 7.66
N GLY A 386 -6.49 26.74 8.73
CA GLY A 386 -6.73 26.03 9.98
C GLY A 386 -5.47 25.58 10.74
N PHE A 387 -4.32 26.22 10.49
CA PHE A 387 -3.11 25.95 11.27
C PHE A 387 -3.31 26.37 12.73
N PRO A 388 -2.85 25.56 13.70
CA PRO A 388 -2.74 26.01 15.09
C PRO A 388 -1.88 27.26 15.22
N GLY A 389 -2.04 27.98 16.33
CA GLY A 389 -1.18 29.11 16.67
C GLY A 389 0.30 28.68 16.75
N ASN A 390 1.19 29.57 16.30
CA ASN A 390 2.64 29.37 16.29
C ASN A 390 3.26 29.26 17.69
N ASP A 391 2.48 29.56 18.74
CA ASP A 391 2.82 29.39 20.14
C ASP A 391 2.74 27.93 20.63
N THR A 392 2.09 27.05 19.87
CA THR A 392 2.06 25.61 20.14
C THR A 392 3.20 24.88 19.44
N THR A 393 3.69 23.76 19.99
CA THR A 393 4.78 22.97 19.37
C THR A 393 4.42 22.49 17.96
N GLN A 394 3.21 21.95 17.80
CA GLN A 394 2.68 21.51 16.50
C GLN A 394 2.47 22.67 15.51
N GLY A 395 2.03 23.83 16.00
CA GLY A 395 1.88 25.03 15.18
C GLY A 395 3.24 25.52 14.69
N ALA A 396 4.25 25.56 15.55
CA ALA A 396 5.60 25.94 15.18
C ALA A 396 6.18 25.07 14.06
N ILE A 397 5.97 23.74 14.11
CA ILE A 397 6.40 22.82 13.04
C ILE A 397 5.67 23.15 11.72
N LEU A 398 4.34 23.34 11.77
CA LEU A 398 3.52 23.64 10.58
C LEU A 398 3.89 24.98 9.93
N HIS A 399 4.03 26.04 10.74
CA HIS A 399 4.42 27.37 10.27
C HIS A 399 5.86 27.38 9.76
N GLN A 400 6.79 26.67 10.42
CA GLN A 400 8.16 26.54 9.93
C GLN A 400 8.21 25.86 8.57
N PHE A 401 7.50 24.74 8.39
CA PHE A 401 7.42 24.07 7.09
C PHE A 401 6.84 24.99 6.01
N ALA A 402 5.77 25.73 6.32
CA ALA A 402 5.18 26.67 5.36
C ALA A 402 6.15 27.79 4.97
N ASN A 403 6.95 28.30 5.92
CA ASN A 403 8.00 29.28 5.66
C ASN A 403 9.13 28.70 4.80
N ASP A 404 9.64 27.52 5.13
CA ASP A 404 10.69 26.85 4.35
C ASP A 404 10.23 26.58 2.91
N LEU A 405 8.96 26.18 2.75
CA LEU A 405 8.36 26.01 1.43
C LEU A 405 8.22 27.35 0.70
N ALA A 406 7.79 28.41 1.38
CA ALA A 406 7.67 29.73 0.79
C ALA A 406 9.03 30.27 0.30
N ASP A 407 10.08 30.06 1.09
CA ASP A 407 11.46 30.42 0.74
C ASP A 407 11.96 29.62 -0.46
N LEU A 408 11.76 28.29 -0.47
CA LEU A 408 12.13 27.42 -1.59
C LEU A 408 11.44 27.86 -2.89
N LEU A 409 10.14 28.21 -2.81
CA LEU A 409 9.34 28.58 -3.96
C LEU A 409 9.42 30.07 -4.32
N ALA A 410 10.19 30.86 -3.56
CA ALA A 410 10.29 32.31 -3.67
C ALA A 410 8.90 32.99 -3.74
N THR A 411 8.04 32.69 -2.76
CA THR A 411 6.64 33.10 -2.72
C THR A 411 6.19 33.57 -1.33
N ASN A 412 4.96 34.08 -1.24
CA ASN A 412 4.35 34.55 -0.01
C ASN A 412 3.27 33.57 0.48
N ILE A 413 3.11 33.51 1.81
CA ILE A 413 2.04 32.80 2.49
C ILE A 413 0.86 33.75 2.69
N THR A 414 -0.36 33.25 2.48
CA THR A 414 -1.61 33.96 2.76
C THR A 414 -2.51 33.07 3.59
N GLU A 415 -2.96 33.56 4.74
CA GLU A 415 -3.95 32.85 5.54
C GLU A 415 -5.28 32.79 4.78
N TYR A 416 -5.91 31.62 4.77
CA TYR A 416 -7.09 31.32 3.98
C TYR A 416 -8.28 30.89 4.83
N ASP A 417 -9.30 31.75 4.90
CA ASP A 417 -10.61 31.42 5.46
C ASP A 417 -11.58 31.04 4.33
N ILE A 418 -11.84 29.73 4.21
CA ILE A 418 -12.74 29.19 3.20
C ILE A 418 -14.19 29.63 3.38
N SER A 419 -14.64 29.85 4.61
CA SER A 419 -16.02 30.25 4.92
C SER A 419 -16.25 31.71 4.53
N GLN A 420 -15.29 32.57 4.85
CA GLN A 420 -15.31 33.97 4.42
C GLN A 420 -15.23 34.08 2.89
N HIS A 421 -14.39 33.26 2.25
CA HIS A 421 -14.30 33.27 0.79
C HIS A 421 -15.60 32.76 0.13
N TRP A 422 -16.23 31.72 0.67
CA TRP A 422 -17.53 31.23 0.20
C TRP A 422 -18.61 32.30 0.27
N ALA A 423 -18.74 32.98 1.41
CA ALA A 423 -19.75 34.03 1.60
C ALA A 423 -19.60 35.18 0.59
N SER A 424 -18.36 35.51 0.21
CA SER A 424 -18.07 36.61 -0.73
C SER A 424 -18.17 36.20 -2.21
N THR A 425 -17.67 35.02 -2.60
CA THR A 425 -17.52 34.64 -4.01
C THR A 425 -18.33 33.41 -4.44
N GLY A 426 -19.01 32.75 -3.50
CA GLY A 426 -19.92 31.63 -3.77
C GLY A 426 -21.06 32.02 -4.72
N PRO A 427 -21.75 31.05 -5.32
CA PRO A 427 -22.89 31.34 -6.18
C PRO A 427 -24.00 32.08 -5.44
N LYS A 428 -24.55 33.13 -6.04
CA LYS A 428 -25.58 33.98 -5.40
C LYS A 428 -26.80 33.22 -4.88
N SER A 429 -27.11 32.06 -5.47
CA SER A 429 -28.24 31.23 -5.04
C SER A 429 -28.04 30.50 -3.72
N VAL A 430 -26.80 30.35 -3.23
CA VAL A 430 -26.48 29.54 -2.04
C VAL A 430 -25.42 30.14 -1.12
N ARG A 431 -24.71 31.21 -1.53
CA ARG A 431 -23.59 31.78 -0.77
C ARG A 431 -23.98 32.38 0.59
N ASP A 432 -25.25 32.74 0.75
CA ASP A 432 -25.76 33.28 2.02
C ASP A 432 -26.01 32.16 3.05
N THR A 433 -25.97 30.89 2.63
CA THR A 433 -25.96 29.73 3.52
C THR A 433 -24.52 29.35 3.86
N PRO A 434 -24.14 29.28 5.16
CA PRO A 434 -22.80 28.84 5.57
C PRO A 434 -22.46 27.44 5.05
N LEU A 435 -21.19 27.17 4.74
CA LEU A 435 -20.74 25.84 4.28
C LEU A 435 -21.10 24.73 5.26
N THR A 436 -21.04 25.02 6.57
CA THR A 436 -21.41 24.08 7.64
C THR A 436 -22.86 23.63 7.59
N GLU A 437 -23.76 24.46 7.06
CA GLU A 437 -25.16 24.14 6.83
C GLU A 437 -25.37 23.55 5.42
N PHE A 438 -24.84 24.22 4.40
CA PHE A 438 -25.02 23.84 2.99
C PHE A 438 -24.51 22.42 2.68
N LEU A 439 -23.39 22.02 3.31
CA LEU A 439 -22.75 20.71 3.08
C LEU A 439 -23.00 19.71 4.21
N ASN A 440 -23.79 20.07 5.22
CA ASN A 440 -23.96 19.30 6.46
C ASN A 440 -24.31 17.82 6.20
N LEU A 441 -25.28 17.58 5.30
CA LEU A 441 -25.78 16.25 4.99
C LEU A 441 -25.10 15.63 3.76
N THR A 442 -24.34 16.41 2.99
CA THR A 442 -23.84 16.01 1.67
C THR A 442 -22.99 14.75 1.73
N TYR A 443 -21.99 14.70 2.61
CA TYR A 443 -21.13 13.52 2.74
C TYR A 443 -21.92 12.29 3.19
N ALA A 444 -22.72 12.44 4.26
CA ALA A 444 -23.50 11.36 4.83
C ALA A 444 -24.48 10.77 3.80
N ALA A 445 -25.22 11.62 3.07
CA ALA A 445 -26.17 11.18 2.06
C ALA A 445 -25.50 10.39 0.92
N LEU A 446 -24.35 10.85 0.42
CA LEU A 446 -23.61 10.17 -0.64
C LEU A 446 -23.12 8.79 -0.20
N ILE A 447 -22.40 8.71 0.93
CA ILE A 447 -21.80 7.44 1.37
C ILE A 447 -22.84 6.41 1.81
N THR A 448 -24.03 6.82 2.26
CA THR A 448 -25.05 5.88 2.72
C THR A 448 -25.94 5.42 1.59
N LYS A 449 -26.54 6.33 0.82
CA LYS A 449 -27.46 5.96 -0.26
C LYS A 449 -26.75 5.14 -1.34
N GLU A 450 -25.54 5.52 -1.74
CA GLU A 450 -24.80 4.77 -2.75
C GLU A 450 -24.32 3.42 -2.22
N GLN A 451 -23.76 3.34 -1.00
CA GLN A 451 -23.30 2.06 -0.44
C GLN A 451 -24.44 1.09 -0.13
N ILE A 452 -25.62 1.58 0.27
CA ILE A 452 -26.80 0.72 0.46
C ILE A 452 -27.11 -0.01 -0.84
N ALA A 453 -27.29 0.74 -1.93
CA ALA A 453 -27.65 0.18 -3.23
C ALA A 453 -26.56 -0.72 -3.84
N LEU A 454 -25.29 -0.33 -3.68
CA LEU A 454 -24.16 -1.00 -4.35
C LEU A 454 -23.55 -2.15 -3.54
N VAL A 455 -23.69 -2.15 -2.20
CA VAL A 455 -23.05 -3.10 -1.30
C VAL A 455 -24.06 -3.81 -0.41
N LYS A 456 -24.82 -3.08 0.40
CA LYS A 456 -25.71 -3.68 1.41
C LYS A 456 -26.77 -4.57 0.78
N GLU A 457 -27.55 -4.04 -0.16
CA GLU A 457 -28.69 -4.75 -0.76
C GLU A 457 -28.27 -6.02 -1.52
N PRO A 458 -27.26 -5.98 -2.42
CA PRO A 458 -26.75 -7.20 -3.05
C PRO A 458 -26.23 -8.21 -2.04
N PHE A 459 -25.44 -7.77 -1.05
CA PHE A 459 -24.87 -8.65 -0.04
C PHE A 459 -25.93 -9.34 0.79
N PHE A 460 -26.93 -8.60 1.27
CA PHE A 460 -28.00 -9.15 2.11
C PHE A 460 -28.87 -10.14 1.31
N ARG A 461 -29.19 -9.81 0.06
CA ARG A 461 -29.92 -10.71 -0.84
C ARG A 461 -29.15 -12.02 -1.06
N ASP A 462 -27.87 -11.93 -1.43
CA ASP A 462 -27.05 -13.10 -1.74
C ASP A 462 -26.81 -13.96 -0.49
N TYR A 463 -26.58 -13.32 0.66
CA TYR A 463 -26.43 -14.02 1.95
C TYR A 463 -27.73 -14.73 2.37
N ALA A 464 -28.87 -14.05 2.26
CA ALA A 464 -30.17 -14.66 2.58
C ALA A 464 -30.50 -15.85 1.67
N ALA A 465 -30.15 -15.77 0.38
CA ALA A 465 -30.32 -16.87 -0.55
C ALA A 465 -29.45 -18.08 -0.19
N ALA A 466 -28.23 -17.87 0.31
CA ALA A 466 -27.31 -18.93 0.72
C ALA A 466 -27.59 -19.50 2.11
N HIS A 467 -28.29 -18.76 2.98
CA HIS A 467 -28.43 -19.08 4.40
C HIS A 467 -29.88 -19.10 4.90
N ASP A 468 -30.83 -19.49 4.04
CA ASP A 468 -32.24 -19.73 4.40
C ASP A 468 -32.87 -18.49 5.06
N GLY A 469 -32.76 -17.35 4.37
CA GLY A 469 -33.36 -16.08 4.77
C GLY A 469 -32.65 -15.31 5.88
N ARG A 470 -31.55 -15.84 6.45
CA ARG A 470 -30.77 -15.17 7.51
C ARG A 470 -30.03 -13.95 6.96
N LEU A 471 -29.70 -13.01 7.84
CA LEU A 471 -28.93 -11.81 7.53
C LEU A 471 -27.51 -11.89 8.09
N PRO A 472 -26.51 -11.29 7.40
CA PRO A 472 -25.15 -11.27 7.89
C PRO A 472 -24.97 -10.25 9.03
N TYR A 473 -23.98 -10.49 9.90
CA TYR A 473 -23.54 -9.48 10.86
C TYR A 473 -22.79 -8.35 10.15
N VAL A 474 -22.99 -7.12 10.64
CA VAL A 474 -22.38 -5.88 10.15
C VAL A 474 -21.90 -5.10 11.36
N ASP A 475 -20.70 -4.54 11.28
CA ASP A 475 -20.07 -3.80 12.36
C ASP A 475 -20.89 -2.52 12.68
N PRO A 476 -20.79 -1.96 13.90
CA PRO A 476 -21.69 -0.89 14.36
C PRO A 476 -21.69 0.37 13.47
N ALA A 477 -20.53 0.78 12.94
CA ALA A 477 -20.43 2.01 12.14
C ALA A 477 -21.15 1.93 10.79
N PRO A 478 -20.92 0.94 9.91
CA PRO A 478 -21.73 0.78 8.69
C PRO A 478 -23.21 0.59 9.01
N SER A 479 -23.54 -0.15 10.08
CA SER A 479 -24.94 -0.38 10.49
C SER A 479 -25.72 0.90 10.78
N VAL A 480 -25.16 1.80 11.61
CA VAL A 480 -25.84 3.06 11.98
C VAL A 480 -26.00 3.99 10.77
N ARG A 481 -25.02 4.00 9.87
CA ARG A 481 -24.99 4.81 8.66
C ARG A 481 -26.05 4.34 7.67
N TRP A 482 -26.15 3.04 7.43
CA TRP A 482 -27.18 2.48 6.56
C TRP A 482 -28.57 2.69 7.12
N ALA A 483 -28.79 2.46 8.43
CA ALA A 483 -30.08 2.72 9.06
C ALA A 483 -30.53 4.18 8.90
N TRP A 484 -29.61 5.13 9.05
CA TRP A 484 -29.90 6.54 8.77
C TRP A 484 -30.22 6.75 7.29
N GLY A 485 -29.42 6.24 6.36
CA GLY A 485 -29.65 6.39 4.92
C GLY A 485 -31.01 5.85 4.46
N GLU A 486 -31.46 4.73 5.03
CA GLU A 486 -32.80 4.14 4.78
C GLU A 486 -33.94 4.98 5.35
N SER A 487 -33.70 5.71 6.45
CA SER A 487 -34.69 6.62 7.03
C SER A 487 -34.89 7.92 6.24
N GLN A 488 -34.00 8.22 5.28
CA GLN A 488 -34.05 9.44 4.48
C GLN A 488 -34.78 9.22 3.14
N PRO A 489 -35.45 10.24 2.59
CA PRO A 489 -36.02 10.15 1.24
C PRO A 489 -34.91 10.00 0.18
N ASP A 490 -35.21 9.36 -0.95
CA ASP A 490 -34.22 9.14 -2.01
C ASP A 490 -33.71 10.43 -2.65
N SER A 491 -34.52 11.50 -2.62
CA SER A 491 -34.14 12.83 -3.10
C SER A 491 -32.91 13.41 -2.40
N ILE A 492 -32.56 12.93 -1.20
CA ILE A 492 -31.37 13.41 -0.47
C ILE A 492 -30.08 13.11 -1.25
N LEU A 493 -30.06 12.05 -2.07
CA LEU A 493 -28.91 11.72 -2.90
C LEU A 493 -28.72 12.76 -4.01
N ASP A 494 -29.81 13.13 -4.69
CA ASP A 494 -29.79 14.15 -5.75
C ASP A 494 -29.38 15.52 -5.20
N ASP A 495 -29.87 15.88 -4.02
CA ASP A 495 -29.47 17.11 -3.33
C ASP A 495 -27.99 17.10 -2.95
N ALA A 496 -27.48 15.98 -2.44
CA ALA A 496 -26.07 15.86 -2.10
C ALA A 496 -25.16 15.93 -3.33
N ILE A 497 -25.53 15.28 -4.43
CA ILE A 497 -24.81 15.38 -5.71
C ILE A 497 -24.79 16.85 -6.18
N ARG A 498 -25.94 17.52 -6.17
CA ARG A 498 -26.06 18.94 -6.55
C ARG A 498 -25.17 19.82 -5.68
N ASN A 499 -25.25 19.68 -4.35
CA ASN A 499 -24.48 20.51 -3.42
C ASN A 499 -22.97 20.30 -3.58
N LYS A 500 -22.53 19.03 -3.73
CA LYS A 500 -21.14 18.70 -4.05
C LYS A 500 -20.70 19.36 -5.36
N THR A 501 -21.49 19.26 -6.43
CA THR A 501 -21.15 19.87 -7.73
C THR A 501 -21.04 21.39 -7.64
N VAL A 502 -21.94 22.04 -6.89
CA VAL A 502 -21.89 23.49 -6.67
C VAL A 502 -20.60 23.89 -5.96
N PHE A 503 -20.25 23.21 -4.86
CA PHE A 503 -19.00 23.45 -4.14
C PHE A 503 -17.77 23.19 -5.04
N MET A 504 -17.77 22.06 -5.75
CA MET A 504 -16.70 21.65 -6.65
C MET A 504 -16.39 22.73 -7.70
N ASN A 505 -17.44 23.23 -8.36
CA ASN A 505 -17.29 24.25 -9.40
C ASN A 505 -16.76 25.56 -8.82
N TRP A 506 -17.28 26.00 -7.67
CA TRP A 506 -16.79 27.19 -7.00
C TRP A 506 -15.33 27.06 -6.61
N PHE A 507 -14.96 25.97 -5.92
CA PHE A 507 -13.60 25.78 -5.41
C PHE A 507 -12.57 25.76 -6.55
N ASN A 508 -12.81 24.97 -7.59
CA ASN A 508 -11.89 24.87 -8.73
C ASN A 508 -11.85 26.12 -9.62
N GLN A 509 -12.80 27.05 -9.49
CA GLN A 509 -12.79 28.30 -10.26
C GLN A 509 -12.27 29.50 -9.47
N LYS A 510 -12.51 29.52 -8.16
CA LYS A 510 -12.29 30.70 -7.31
C LYS A 510 -11.17 30.51 -6.29
N VAL A 511 -10.89 29.29 -5.87
CA VAL A 511 -9.94 29.01 -4.79
C VAL A 511 -8.65 28.41 -5.32
N LEU A 512 -8.75 27.31 -6.06
CA LEU A 512 -7.60 26.55 -6.55
C LEU A 512 -7.71 26.26 -8.06
N PRO A 513 -7.81 27.29 -8.92
CA PRO A 513 -7.88 27.11 -10.36
C PRO A 513 -6.56 26.61 -10.96
N LYS A 514 -6.65 26.01 -12.15
CA LYS A 514 -5.47 25.70 -12.95
C LYS A 514 -4.78 26.99 -13.41
N ASP A 515 -3.46 26.98 -13.38
CA ASP A 515 -2.64 27.99 -14.05
C ASP A 515 -2.69 27.81 -15.57
N LYS A 516 -2.50 28.89 -16.30
CA LYS A 516 -2.44 28.87 -17.77
C LYS A 516 -1.13 28.28 -18.29
N ASP A 517 -0.07 28.35 -17.49
CA ASP A 517 1.22 27.73 -17.78
C ASP A 517 1.15 26.23 -17.43
N PRO A 518 1.25 25.32 -18.41
CA PRO A 518 1.20 23.88 -18.15
C PRO A 518 2.36 23.37 -17.28
N HIS A 519 3.48 24.09 -17.23
CA HIS A 519 4.62 23.77 -16.37
C HIS A 519 4.36 24.11 -14.91
N ARG A 520 3.45 25.05 -14.64
CA ARG A 520 3.00 25.40 -13.30
C ARG A 520 1.77 24.63 -12.87
N CYS A 521 0.84 24.41 -13.80
CA CYS A 521 -0.42 23.67 -13.68
C CYS A 521 -1.41 24.20 -12.63
N SER A 522 -0.99 24.54 -11.42
CA SER A 522 -1.80 25.07 -10.33
C SER A 522 -1.51 26.55 -10.08
N SER A 523 -2.54 27.36 -9.81
CA SER A 523 -2.36 28.78 -9.48
C SER A 523 -1.68 29.01 -8.12
N SER A 524 -1.97 28.12 -7.17
CA SER A 524 -1.55 28.20 -5.77
C SER A 524 -1.33 26.80 -5.20
N ILE A 525 -0.71 26.74 -4.02
CA ILE A 525 -0.71 25.58 -3.13
C ILE A 525 -1.62 25.92 -1.95
N LEU A 526 -2.47 25.00 -1.50
CA LEU A 526 -3.24 25.13 -0.26
C LEU A 526 -2.72 24.11 0.76
N LEU A 527 -2.32 24.59 1.93
CA LEU A 527 -1.86 23.81 3.06
C LEU A 527 -2.93 23.79 4.15
N HIS A 528 -3.22 22.60 4.69
CA HIS A 528 -3.96 22.45 5.95
C HIS A 528 -3.33 21.32 6.78
N SER A 529 -3.68 21.19 8.04
CA SER A 529 -3.19 20.08 8.87
C SER A 529 -4.11 18.85 8.75
N GLU A 530 -3.51 17.66 8.87
CA GLU A 530 -4.23 16.38 8.94
C GLU A 530 -3.98 15.70 10.30
N SER A 531 -2.71 15.53 10.70
CA SER A 531 -2.34 15.15 12.07
C SER A 531 -1.46 16.22 12.71
N THR A 532 -1.89 16.72 13.87
CA THR A 532 -1.14 17.67 14.70
C THR A 532 -0.47 17.00 15.90
N GLY A 533 -0.21 15.69 15.81
CA GLY A 533 0.46 14.93 16.88
C GLY A 533 -0.43 14.61 18.09
N SER A 534 -1.73 14.45 17.87
CA SER A 534 -2.68 14.08 18.93
C SER A 534 -2.74 12.56 19.13
N PHE A 535 -2.59 12.11 20.38
CA PHE A 535 -2.61 10.68 20.70
C PHE A 535 -4.02 10.09 20.57
N GLY A 536 -4.23 9.35 19.49
CA GLY A 536 -5.48 8.61 19.25
C GLY A 536 -5.43 7.22 19.86
N ARG A 537 -5.44 7.11 21.20
CA ARG A 537 -5.32 5.82 21.89
C ARG A 537 -6.32 4.78 21.40
N ARG A 538 -5.80 3.56 21.16
CA ARG A 538 -6.60 2.42 20.67
C ARG A 538 -7.42 1.71 21.74
N ASP A 539 -7.10 1.90 23.02
CA ASP A 539 -7.70 1.20 24.16
C ASP A 539 -8.69 2.07 24.95
N VAL A 540 -9.10 3.20 24.38
CA VAL A 540 -10.16 4.06 24.93
C VAL A 540 -11.52 3.57 24.43
N TYR A 541 -12.40 3.21 25.36
CA TYR A 541 -13.81 2.98 25.07
C TYR A 541 -14.48 4.31 24.69
N ARG A 542 -15.09 4.36 23.51
CA ARG A 542 -15.74 5.56 22.95
C ARG A 542 -17.25 5.40 22.94
N ASP A 543 -17.94 6.52 22.76
CA ASP A 543 -19.38 6.52 22.48
C ASP A 543 -19.69 5.71 21.21
N PRO A 544 -20.90 5.13 21.10
CA PRO A 544 -21.33 4.42 19.90
C PRO A 544 -21.15 5.26 18.63
N PRO A 545 -20.84 4.63 17.48
CA PRO A 545 -20.59 5.37 16.25
C PRO A 545 -21.83 6.12 15.79
N THR A 546 -21.60 7.28 15.17
CA THR A 546 -22.64 8.17 14.65
C THR A 546 -22.50 8.38 13.15
N VAL A 547 -23.52 8.97 12.54
CA VAL A 547 -23.50 9.35 11.13
C VAL A 547 -22.60 10.58 10.95
N PRO A 548 -21.68 10.58 9.96
CA PRO A 548 -20.67 11.63 9.84
C PRO A 548 -21.21 12.90 9.16
N PHE A 549 -22.04 13.66 9.85
CA PHE A 549 -22.54 14.97 9.39
C PHE A 549 -21.45 16.06 9.37
N GLY A 550 -21.78 17.23 8.84
CA GLY A 550 -21.02 18.46 8.99
C GLY A 550 -20.04 18.79 7.85
N TRP A 551 -19.15 19.74 8.15
CA TRP A 551 -18.15 20.27 7.24
C TRP A 551 -16.83 20.45 7.98
N THR A 552 -15.72 20.08 7.35
CA THR A 552 -14.35 20.23 7.85
C THR A 552 -13.40 20.53 6.69
N LEU A 553 -12.20 21.05 6.98
CA LEU A 553 -11.18 21.29 5.95
C LEU A 553 -10.78 20.00 5.22
N SER A 554 -10.72 18.86 5.91
CA SER A 554 -10.47 17.55 5.30
C SER A 554 -11.53 17.09 4.28
N ARG A 555 -12.69 17.77 4.21
CA ARG A 555 -13.72 17.51 3.17
C ARG A 555 -13.54 18.35 1.90
N ILE A 556 -12.61 19.29 1.88
CA ILE A 556 -12.35 20.14 0.71
C ILE A 556 -11.99 19.28 -0.49
N SER A 557 -10.98 18.42 -0.39
CA SER A 557 -10.51 17.57 -1.49
C SER A 557 -11.58 16.58 -1.97
N ILE A 558 -12.35 16.03 -1.03
CA ILE A 558 -13.44 15.10 -1.29
C ILE A 558 -14.50 15.73 -2.20
N PHE A 559 -14.95 16.95 -1.88
CA PHE A 559 -16.00 17.61 -2.67
C PHE A 559 -15.46 18.37 -3.87
N SER A 560 -14.25 18.94 -3.78
CA SER A 560 -13.61 19.65 -4.90
C SER A 560 -13.05 18.73 -5.96
N GLU A 561 -12.87 17.44 -5.66
CA GLU A 561 -12.21 16.47 -6.54
C GLU A 561 -10.73 16.79 -6.84
N ALA A 562 -10.15 17.79 -6.16
CA ALA A 562 -8.75 18.15 -6.27
C ALA A 562 -7.86 17.16 -5.48
N PRO A 563 -6.59 16.98 -5.89
CA PRO A 563 -5.67 16.11 -5.17
C PRO A 563 -5.26 16.73 -3.84
N ASP A 564 -4.98 15.85 -2.88
CA ASP A 564 -4.69 16.20 -1.50
C ASP A 564 -3.77 15.14 -0.89
N SER A 565 -2.61 15.57 -0.40
CA SER A 565 -1.53 14.66 -0.05
C SER A 565 -0.82 15.04 1.25
N VAL A 566 -0.61 14.03 2.08
CA VAL A 566 -0.02 14.12 3.42
C VAL A 566 1.50 14.08 3.33
N TYR A 567 2.15 15.01 4.02
CA TYR A 567 3.60 15.11 4.16
C TYR A 567 3.97 15.01 5.66
N PRO A 568 4.81 14.05 6.06
CA PRO A 568 5.32 13.99 7.43
C PRO A 568 6.44 15.02 7.64
N ILE A 569 6.15 16.07 8.40
CA ILE A 569 7.03 17.24 8.56
C ILE A 569 7.73 17.32 9.91
N GLY A 570 7.32 16.49 10.88
CA GLY A 570 7.93 16.48 12.19
C GLY A 570 7.22 15.52 13.16
N GLU A 571 7.60 15.62 14.42
CA GLU A 571 6.95 14.89 15.51
C GLU A 571 6.90 15.78 16.76
N VAL A 572 5.90 15.55 17.62
CA VAL A 572 5.78 16.20 18.93
C VAL A 572 5.97 15.18 20.03
N PRO A 573 6.69 15.55 21.11
CA PRO A 573 6.84 14.67 22.26
C PRO A 573 5.55 14.59 23.07
N TYR A 574 5.32 13.44 23.70
CA TYR A 574 4.33 13.28 24.76
C TYR A 574 4.85 12.28 25.79
N SER A 575 4.40 12.40 27.05
CA SER A 575 4.71 11.42 28.08
C SER A 575 3.75 10.25 27.95
N SER A 576 4.25 9.06 27.59
CA SER A 576 3.44 7.84 27.54
C SER A 576 3.26 7.29 28.93
N ASP A 577 2.01 7.01 29.30
CA ASP A 577 1.64 6.30 30.52
C ASP A 577 1.82 4.78 30.40
N ILE A 578 2.08 4.27 29.20
CA ILE A 578 2.38 2.86 28.93
C ILE A 578 3.87 2.59 29.10
N THR A 579 4.72 3.37 28.43
CA THR A 579 6.18 3.16 28.49
C THR A 579 6.82 3.87 29.68
N ASN A 580 6.12 4.85 30.28
CA ASN A 580 6.66 5.74 31.30
C ASN A 580 7.91 6.51 30.81
N HIS A 581 7.97 6.77 29.50
CA HIS A 581 8.99 7.56 28.83
C HIS A 581 8.35 8.65 27.96
N GLU A 582 9.19 9.58 27.49
CA GLU A 582 8.80 10.52 26.44
C GLU A 582 8.83 9.79 25.09
N GLU A 583 7.68 9.70 24.45
CA GLU A 583 7.49 9.15 23.12
C GLU A 583 7.11 10.26 22.14
N SER A 584 7.08 9.97 20.84
CA SER A 584 6.80 11.00 19.80
C SER A 584 5.64 10.62 18.89
N LEU A 585 4.84 11.61 18.50
CA LEU A 585 3.72 11.45 17.58
C LEU A 585 3.90 12.28 16.32
N PRO A 586 3.58 11.75 15.13
CA PRO A 586 3.80 12.47 13.88
C PRO A 586 2.96 13.75 13.74
N VAL A 587 3.60 14.80 13.23
CA VAL A 587 2.96 16.00 12.69
C VAL A 587 3.03 15.96 11.17
N THR A 588 1.90 16.19 10.53
CA THR A 588 1.75 16.12 9.08
C THR A 588 0.98 17.31 8.56
N VAL A 589 1.29 17.69 7.32
CA VAL A 589 0.61 18.72 6.56
C VAL A 589 0.04 18.13 5.28
N ASP A 590 -1.18 18.53 4.95
CA ASP A 590 -1.83 18.20 3.69
C ASP A 590 -1.54 19.31 2.69
N ILE A 591 -1.14 18.89 1.49
CA ILE A 591 -0.78 19.74 0.37
C ILE A 591 -1.75 19.50 -0.77
N MET A 592 -2.53 20.54 -1.10
CA MET A 592 -3.45 20.55 -2.21
C MET A 592 -2.95 21.42 -3.36
N VAL A 593 -3.14 20.93 -4.58
CA VAL A 593 -2.94 21.68 -5.84
C VAL A 593 -4.18 21.57 -6.71
N ALA A 594 -4.27 22.34 -7.78
CA ALA A 594 -5.43 22.32 -8.67
C ALA A 594 -5.73 20.91 -9.21
N LYS A 595 -7.03 20.62 -9.39
CA LYS A 595 -7.50 19.35 -9.93
C LYS A 595 -6.78 18.97 -11.22
N GLY A 596 -6.16 17.79 -11.27
CA GLY A 596 -5.39 17.26 -12.40
C GLY A 596 -3.91 17.68 -12.44
N CYS A 597 -3.41 18.33 -11.38
CA CYS A 597 -2.00 18.70 -11.22
C CYS A 597 -1.24 17.80 -10.25
N ASP A 598 -1.74 16.58 -10.03
CA ASP A 598 -1.25 15.59 -9.07
C ASP A 598 0.27 15.39 -9.11
N GLY A 599 0.88 15.36 -10.29
CA GLY A 599 2.32 15.11 -10.42
C GLY A 599 3.24 16.21 -9.91
N LEU A 600 2.72 17.40 -9.59
CA LEU A 600 3.49 18.41 -8.86
C LEU A 600 3.84 17.94 -7.45
N ILE A 601 2.95 17.14 -6.84
CA ILE A 601 3.05 16.76 -5.43
C ILE A 601 4.28 15.86 -5.19
N PRO A 602 4.38 14.63 -5.74
CA PRO A 602 5.55 13.79 -5.48
C PRO A 602 6.85 14.46 -5.94
N ARG A 603 6.80 15.25 -7.02
CA ARG A 603 7.95 16.04 -7.49
C ARG A 603 8.41 17.06 -6.45
N LEU A 604 7.48 17.79 -5.82
CA LEU A 604 7.78 18.72 -4.73
C LEU A 604 8.37 17.99 -3.53
N ALA A 605 7.84 16.81 -3.18
CA ALA A 605 8.38 16.01 -2.08
C ALA A 605 9.84 15.59 -2.35
N GLN A 606 10.17 15.16 -3.57
CA GLN A 606 11.53 14.82 -3.97
C GLN A 606 12.48 16.01 -3.82
N GLU A 607 12.03 17.21 -4.22
CA GLU A 607 12.83 18.44 -4.12
C GLU A 607 13.05 18.86 -2.67
N LEU A 608 12.00 18.84 -1.85
CA LEU A 608 12.10 19.14 -0.42
C LEU A 608 13.03 18.15 0.31
N VAL A 609 13.01 16.87 -0.06
CA VAL A 609 13.97 15.87 0.44
C VAL A 609 15.39 16.17 -0.04
N GLY A 610 15.57 16.51 -1.31
CA GLY A 610 16.87 16.88 -1.87
C GLY A 610 17.50 18.11 -1.23
N GLN A 611 16.67 19.06 -0.76
CA GLN A 611 17.10 20.25 -0.02
C GLN A 611 17.23 20.02 1.50
N GLY A 612 16.85 18.85 2.00
CA GLY A 612 16.89 18.53 3.43
C GLY A 612 15.81 19.20 4.29
N ILE A 613 14.84 19.88 3.66
CA ILE A 613 13.66 20.47 4.33
C ILE A 613 12.75 19.34 4.83
N LEU A 614 12.59 18.29 4.02
CA LEU A 614 11.80 17.11 4.36
C LEU A 614 12.70 15.90 4.57
N LYS A 615 12.39 15.07 5.57
CA LYS A 615 13.10 13.81 5.82
C LYS A 615 12.28 12.63 5.32
N ILE A 616 12.95 11.62 4.78
CA ILE A 616 12.32 10.34 4.47
C ILE A 616 11.96 9.67 5.81
N PRO A 617 10.66 9.43 6.10
CA PRO A 617 10.25 8.79 7.34
C PRO A 617 10.79 7.35 7.40
N LYS A 618 11.26 6.94 8.57
CA LYS A 618 11.71 5.55 8.82
C LYS A 618 10.59 4.71 9.42
N THR A 619 10.79 3.40 9.41
CA THR A 619 9.95 2.45 10.16
C THR A 619 10.31 2.43 11.64
N GLY A 620 9.35 2.18 12.51
CA GLY A 620 9.54 2.07 13.96
C GLY A 620 8.65 2.99 14.80
N GLY A 621 8.98 3.13 16.09
CA GLY A 621 8.29 3.97 17.08
C GLY A 621 8.10 5.43 16.69
N SER A 622 9.02 6.00 15.92
CA SER A 622 8.98 7.41 15.51
C SER A 622 9.28 7.58 14.02
N ILE A 623 8.97 8.75 13.45
CA ILE A 623 9.28 9.02 12.03
C ILE A 623 10.79 9.03 11.76
N LEU A 624 11.62 9.12 12.81
CA LEU A 624 13.08 9.05 12.74
C LEU A 624 13.63 7.61 12.90
N GLY A 625 12.77 6.64 13.22
CA GLY A 625 13.07 5.24 13.42
C GLY A 625 12.80 4.81 14.87
N GLY A 626 13.51 3.78 15.32
CA GLY A 626 13.43 3.30 16.70
C GLY A 626 12.78 1.92 16.81
N GLU A 627 12.81 1.39 18.03
CA GLU A 627 12.20 0.11 18.37
C GLU A 627 10.67 0.19 18.28
N VAL A 628 10.02 -0.95 18.04
CA VAL A 628 8.57 -1.10 18.16
C VAL A 628 8.31 -1.82 19.48
N LEU A 629 7.53 -1.20 20.37
CA LEU A 629 7.50 -1.53 21.79
C LEU A 629 6.41 -2.53 22.22
N PHE A 630 5.92 -3.41 21.33
CA PHE A 630 4.90 -4.43 21.67
C PHE A 630 5.19 -5.82 21.10
#